data_AF-A0ABD6DJV5-F1
#
_entry.id   AF-A0ABD6DJV5-F1
#
_cell.length_a   1.000
_cell.length_b   1.000
_cell.length_c   1.000
_cell.angle_alpha   90.00
_cell.angle_beta   90.00
_cell.angle_gamma   90.00
#
_symmetry.space_group_name_H-M   'P 1'
#
loop_
_entity.id
_entity.type
_entity.pdbx_description
1 polymer ?
#
loop_
_entity_poly.entity_id
_entity_poly.type
_entity_poly.pdbx_seq_one_letter_code
_entity_poly.pdbx_strand_id
1 'polypeptide(L)'
;MVGSRRRFQLADSAQQIVGGFLLAGPFVVTEEVWVLAASMSTAHAVAVVAIVFAIGYGALYKADDDRNPDREAEVGGVPLRFVSLMVVSFGSVLILALAFDAPNTFLVDGEVLTDPTNMDVVETTLKATAVGAIFSVVGAATADSLL
;
A
#
# COMPACT_ATOMS: atom_id res chain seq x y z
N MET A 1 -14.80 -25.53 -22.69
CA MET A 1 -14.31 -24.22 -23.18
C MET A 1 -13.08 -23.88 -22.35
N VAL A 2 -11.91 -23.87 -22.97
CA VAL A 2 -10.62 -23.68 -22.28
C VAL A 2 -10.53 -22.20 -21.88
N GLY A 3 -10.40 -21.93 -20.58
CA GLY A 3 -10.29 -20.58 -20.03
C GLY A 3 -9.11 -19.84 -20.66
N SER A 4 -9.41 -18.71 -21.31
CA SER A 4 -8.39 -17.81 -21.85
C SER A 4 -7.54 -17.29 -20.69
N ARG A 5 -6.29 -17.76 -20.62
CA ARG A 5 -5.23 -17.27 -19.71
C ARG A 5 -5.11 -15.75 -19.84
N ARG A 6 -5.68 -14.98 -18.92
CA ARG A 6 -5.61 -13.51 -18.98
C ARG A 6 -4.23 -13.06 -18.53
N ARG A 7 -3.44 -12.55 -19.49
CA ARG A 7 -2.29 -11.67 -19.19
C ARG A 7 -2.79 -10.47 -18.38
N PHE A 8 -1.99 -9.97 -17.45
CA PHE A 8 -2.28 -8.76 -16.67
C PHE A 8 -2.77 -7.63 -17.60
N GLN A 9 -3.97 -7.10 -17.33
CA GLN A 9 -4.57 -6.03 -18.12
C GLN A 9 -4.60 -4.75 -17.29
N LEU A 10 -4.64 -3.59 -17.96
CA LEU A 10 -4.76 -2.29 -17.27
C LEU A 10 -6.02 -2.20 -16.38
N ALA A 11 -7.05 -2.99 -16.68
CA ALA A 11 -8.26 -3.12 -15.86
C ALA A 11 -7.94 -3.63 -14.44
N ASP A 12 -6.96 -4.52 -14.30
CA ASP A 12 -6.52 -5.09 -13.03
C ASP A 12 -5.95 -3.97 -12.12
N SER A 13 -5.18 -3.03 -12.69
CA SER A 13 -4.68 -1.86 -11.96
C SER A 13 -5.80 -0.92 -11.51
N ALA A 14 -6.86 -0.74 -12.30
CA ALA A 14 -7.98 0.12 -11.92
C ALA A 14 -8.75 -0.46 -10.72
N GLN A 15 -8.95 -1.78 -10.70
CA GLN A 15 -9.58 -2.48 -9.57
C GLN A 15 -8.73 -2.40 -8.31
N GLN A 16 -7.41 -2.64 -8.43
CA GLN A 16 -6.46 -2.48 -7.34
C GLN A 16 -6.53 -1.06 -6.76
N ILE A 17 -6.62 -0.04 -7.60
CA ILE A 17 -6.70 1.37 -7.16
C ILE A 17 -8.00 1.59 -6.39
N VAL A 18 -9.15 1.16 -6.90
CA VAL A 18 -10.44 1.31 -6.21
C VAL A 18 -10.40 0.61 -4.85
N GLY A 19 -9.96 -0.65 -4.80
CA GLY A 19 -9.84 -1.41 -3.56
C GLY A 19 -8.85 -0.78 -2.57
N GLY A 20 -7.70 -0.33 -3.08
CA GLY A 20 -6.64 0.30 -2.29
C GLY A 20 -7.07 1.64 -1.68
N PHE A 21 -7.76 2.48 -2.44
CA PHE A 21 -8.27 3.77 -1.96
C PHE A 21 -9.36 3.61 -0.90
N LEU A 22 -10.32 2.69 -1.14
CA LEU A 22 -11.44 2.47 -0.24
C LEU A 22 -10.99 2.09 1.18
N LEU A 23 -9.98 1.21 1.28
CA LEU A 23 -9.49 0.79 2.60
C LEU A 23 -8.41 1.70 3.16
N ALA A 24 -7.63 2.42 2.35
CA ALA A 24 -6.62 3.35 2.85
C ALA A 24 -7.21 4.64 3.42
N GLY A 25 -8.26 5.18 2.78
CA GLY A 25 -8.82 6.50 3.07
C GLY A 25 -9.10 6.76 4.55
N PRO A 26 -9.85 5.89 5.26
CA PRO A 26 -10.19 6.09 6.66
C PRO A 26 -8.98 6.20 7.59
N PHE A 27 -7.86 5.54 7.27
CA PHE A 27 -6.68 5.52 8.14
C PHE A 27 -5.69 6.65 7.86
N VAL A 28 -5.70 7.19 6.64
CA VAL A 28 -4.85 8.35 6.29
C VAL A 28 -5.28 9.60 7.09
N VAL A 29 -6.57 9.70 7.40
CA VAL A 29 -7.17 10.88 8.04
C VAL A 29 -7.27 10.77 9.56
N THR A 30 -6.64 9.77 10.17
CA THR A 30 -6.67 9.56 11.64
C THR A 30 -5.34 9.93 12.27
N GLU A 31 -5.38 10.77 13.30
CA GLU A 31 -4.20 11.25 14.03
C GLU A 31 -3.38 10.10 14.63
N GLU A 32 -4.02 9.03 15.10
CA GLU A 32 -3.38 7.90 15.75
C GLU A 32 -2.36 7.20 14.85
N VAL A 33 -2.59 7.19 13.53
CA VAL A 33 -1.64 6.62 12.55
C VAL A 33 -0.39 7.49 12.44
N TRP A 34 -0.54 8.81 12.49
CA TRP A 34 0.56 9.76 12.39
C TRP A 34 1.41 9.79 13.67
N VAL A 35 0.77 9.75 14.84
CA VAL A 35 1.46 9.59 16.13
C VAL A 35 2.23 8.28 16.18
N LEU A 36 1.61 7.17 15.75
CA LEU A 36 2.29 5.88 15.67
C LEU A 36 3.51 5.96 14.74
N ALA A 37 3.34 6.54 13.54
CA ALA A 37 4.42 6.70 12.57
C ALA A 37 5.58 7.54 13.10
N ALA A 38 5.31 8.62 13.83
CA ALA A 38 6.33 9.46 14.46
C ALA A 38 7.14 8.69 15.52
N SER A 39 6.50 7.77 16.25
CA SER A 39 7.16 6.94 17.26
C SER A 39 7.98 5.76 16.69
N MET A 40 7.80 5.42 15.42
CA MET A 40 8.43 4.26 14.80
C MET A 40 9.92 4.52 14.50
N SER A 41 10.77 3.59 14.95
CA SER A 41 12.13 3.47 14.41
C SER A 41 12.10 2.90 12.99
N THR A 42 13.19 3.09 12.24
CA THR A 42 13.36 2.54 10.88
C THR A 42 13.17 1.02 10.84
N ALA A 43 13.57 0.30 11.89
CA ALA A 43 13.39 -1.14 11.97
C ALA A 43 11.90 -1.55 11.99
N HIS A 44 11.07 -0.80 12.73
CA HIS A 44 9.62 -1.02 12.71
C HIS A 44 9.03 -0.73 11.33
N ALA A 45 9.48 0.32 10.65
CA ALA A 45 9.01 0.66 9.31
C ALA A 45 9.35 -0.44 8.29
N VAL A 46 10.58 -0.96 8.33
CA VAL A 46 11.00 -2.08 7.47
C VAL A 46 10.19 -3.34 7.76
N ALA A 47 9.94 -3.64 9.04
CA ALA A 47 9.10 -4.79 9.42
C ALA A 47 7.66 -4.66 8.90
N VAL A 48 7.07 -3.46 8.99
CA VAL A 48 5.74 -3.17 8.43
C VAL A 48 5.73 -3.36 6.91
N VAL A 49 6.72 -2.84 6.20
CA VAL A 49 6.84 -3.05 4.75
C VAL A 49 6.93 -4.54 4.43
N ALA A 50 7.73 -5.32 5.17
CA ALA A 50 7.81 -6.76 4.96
C ALA A 50 6.46 -7.48 5.20
N ILE A 51 5.68 -7.04 6.18
CA ILE A 51 4.32 -7.55 6.43
C ILE A 51 3.39 -7.24 5.25
N VAL A 52 3.42 -6.01 4.70
CA VAL A 52 2.62 -5.63 3.53
C VAL A 52 2.95 -6.54 2.34
N PHE A 53 4.23 -6.78 2.08
CA PHE A 53 4.68 -7.68 1.01
C PHE A 53 4.19 -9.12 1.24
N ALA A 54 4.29 -9.62 2.48
CA ALA A 54 3.83 -10.97 2.84
C ALA A 54 2.30 -11.12 2.65
N ILE A 55 1.52 -10.11 3.04
CA ILE A 55 0.07 -10.08 2.84
C ILE A 55 -0.25 -10.07 1.35
N GLY A 56 0.37 -9.16 0.58
CA GLY A 56 0.13 -9.06 -0.86
C GLY A 56 0.46 -10.35 -1.60
N TYR A 57 1.59 -10.98 -1.26
CA TYR A 57 2.00 -12.24 -1.89
C TYR A 57 1.06 -13.38 -1.50
N GLY A 58 0.71 -13.47 -0.22
CA GLY A 58 -0.24 -14.47 0.27
C GLY A 58 -1.61 -14.33 -0.38
N ALA A 59 -2.13 -13.11 -0.50
CA ALA A 59 -3.41 -12.83 -1.13
C ALA A 59 -3.41 -13.14 -2.64
N LEU A 60 -2.29 -12.85 -3.34
CA LEU A 60 -2.17 -13.10 -4.77
C LEU A 60 -1.95 -14.57 -5.12
N TYR A 61 -1.08 -15.29 -4.40
CA TYR A 61 -0.59 -16.60 -4.88
C TYR A 61 -0.89 -17.76 -3.97
N LYS A 62 -1.34 -17.51 -2.73
CA LYS A 62 -1.66 -18.57 -1.77
C LYS A 62 -3.15 -18.68 -1.47
N ALA A 63 -3.89 -17.58 -1.64
CA ALA A 63 -5.34 -17.58 -1.48
C ALA A 63 -6.09 -17.91 -2.79
N ASP A 64 -5.42 -17.81 -3.94
CA ASP A 64 -5.98 -18.14 -5.25
C ASP A 64 -5.15 -19.26 -5.90
N ASP A 65 -5.65 -20.49 -5.78
CA ASP A 65 -4.97 -21.71 -6.26
C ASP A 65 -4.84 -21.78 -7.79
N ASP A 66 -5.58 -20.94 -8.54
CA ASP A 66 -5.47 -20.86 -10.00
C ASP A 66 -4.28 -19.98 -10.44
N ARG A 67 -3.66 -19.23 -9.52
CA ARG A 67 -2.56 -18.31 -9.81
C ARG A 67 -1.21 -18.99 -9.60
N ASN A 68 -0.36 -18.96 -10.64
CA ASN A 68 1.00 -19.48 -10.59
C ASN A 68 2.00 -18.37 -10.94
N PRO A 69 2.88 -17.95 -10.01
CA PRO A 69 3.84 -16.86 -10.24
C PRO A 69 4.81 -17.17 -11.37
N ASP A 70 5.23 -18.43 -11.55
CA ASP A 70 6.17 -18.87 -12.61
C ASP A 70 5.62 -18.71 -14.04
N ARG A 71 4.35 -18.32 -14.16
CA ARG A 71 3.65 -18.16 -15.45
C ARG A 71 3.26 -16.70 -15.72
N GLU A 72 3.58 -15.78 -14.82
CA GLU A 72 3.29 -14.36 -14.99
C GLU A 72 4.41 -13.64 -15.75
N ALA A 73 4.10 -12.44 -16.27
CA ALA A 73 5.13 -11.57 -16.81
C ALA A 73 5.95 -11.01 -15.64
N GLU A 74 7.27 -11.14 -15.70
CA GLU A 74 8.17 -10.76 -14.61
C GLU A 74 9.05 -9.57 -14.98
N VAL A 75 9.43 -8.78 -13.96
CA VAL A 75 10.46 -7.76 -14.05
C VAL A 75 11.46 -8.03 -12.93
N GLY A 76 12.71 -8.34 -13.31
CA GLY A 76 13.76 -8.67 -12.33
C GLY A 76 13.49 -9.93 -11.51
N GLY A 77 12.71 -10.89 -12.04
CA GLY A 77 12.32 -12.12 -11.34
C GLY A 77 11.14 -11.95 -10.38
N VAL A 78 10.48 -10.80 -10.38
CA VAL A 78 9.27 -10.54 -9.59
C VAL A 78 8.07 -10.38 -10.54
N PRO A 79 6.94 -11.06 -10.31
CA PRO A 79 5.76 -10.91 -11.14
C PRO A 79 5.23 -9.47 -11.20
N LEU A 80 4.93 -8.98 -12.40
CA LEU A 80 4.50 -7.60 -12.65
C LEU A 80 3.18 -7.26 -11.93
N ARG A 81 2.29 -8.24 -11.76
CA ARG A 81 1.03 -8.08 -11.01
C ARG A 81 1.31 -7.80 -9.53
N PHE A 82 2.26 -8.51 -8.91
CA PHE A 82 2.69 -8.24 -7.54
C PHE A 82 3.32 -6.86 -7.42
N VAL A 83 4.17 -6.47 -8.38
CA VAL A 83 4.74 -5.11 -8.43
C VAL A 83 3.64 -4.06 -8.54
N SER A 84 2.66 -4.25 -9.43
CA SER A 84 1.49 -3.37 -9.54
C SER A 84 0.74 -3.28 -8.21
N LEU A 85 0.47 -4.41 -7.57
CA LEU A 85 -0.21 -4.42 -6.28
C LEU A 85 0.55 -3.59 -5.24
N MET A 86 1.87 -3.75 -5.13
CA MET A 86 2.69 -2.95 -4.20
C MET A 86 2.63 -1.46 -4.55
N VAL A 87 2.86 -1.11 -5.82
CA VAL A 87 2.82 0.29 -6.27
C VAL A 87 1.47 0.92 -5.97
N VAL A 88 0.37 0.21 -6.23
CA VAL A 88 -0.98 0.70 -5.95
C VAL A 88 -1.22 0.79 -4.44
N SER A 89 -0.81 -0.20 -3.64
CA SER A 89 -1.07 -0.21 -2.20
C SER A 89 -0.38 0.95 -1.48
N PHE A 90 0.92 1.16 -1.72
CA PHE A 90 1.64 2.28 -1.14
C PHE A 90 1.27 3.61 -1.79
N GLY A 91 1.14 3.62 -3.13
CA GLY A 91 0.81 4.81 -3.90
C GLY A 91 -0.56 5.39 -3.56
N SER A 92 -1.57 4.54 -3.34
CA SER A 92 -2.91 5.00 -2.96
C SER A 92 -2.89 5.75 -1.64
N VAL A 93 -2.22 5.20 -0.63
CA VAL A 93 -2.09 5.82 0.70
C VAL A 93 -1.33 7.14 0.60
N LEU A 94 -0.20 7.15 -0.11
CA LEU A 94 0.61 8.35 -0.28
C LEU A 94 -0.15 9.46 -1.03
N ILE A 95 -0.81 9.11 -2.14
CA ILE A 95 -1.62 10.05 -2.92
C ILE A 95 -2.72 10.64 -2.05
N LEU A 96 -3.44 9.81 -1.29
CA LEU A 96 -4.49 10.29 -0.39
C LEU A 96 -3.92 11.19 0.71
N ALA A 97 -2.80 10.82 1.32
CA ALA A 97 -2.16 11.61 2.37
C ALA A 97 -1.78 13.00 1.88
N LEU A 98 -1.19 13.08 0.68
CA LEU A 98 -0.83 14.35 0.06
C LEU A 98 -2.05 15.14 -0.41
N ALA A 99 -3.07 14.48 -0.97
CA ALA A 99 -4.29 15.13 -1.44
C ALA A 99 -5.10 15.76 -0.30
N PHE A 100 -5.07 15.15 0.89
CA PHE A 100 -5.72 15.67 2.09
C PHE A 100 -4.83 16.60 2.92
N ASP A 101 -3.62 16.89 2.44
CA ASP A 101 -2.63 17.68 3.18
C ASP A 101 -2.38 17.16 4.61
N ALA A 102 -2.47 15.83 4.77
CA ALA A 102 -2.37 15.16 6.05
C ALA A 102 -1.00 15.34 6.74
N PRO A 103 0.16 15.31 6.03
CA PRO A 103 1.45 15.59 6.65
C PRO A 103 1.49 16.95 7.35
N ASN A 104 1.02 18.02 6.70
CA ASN A 104 1.01 19.34 7.34
C ASN A 104 -0.01 19.40 8.47
N THR A 105 -1.24 18.91 8.21
CA THR A 105 -2.33 18.91 9.18
C THR A 105 -1.96 18.21 10.48
N PHE A 106 -1.35 17.02 10.42
CA PHE A 106 -1.07 16.23 11.62
C PHE A 106 0.35 16.44 12.15
N LEU A 107 1.37 16.51 11.30
CA LEU A 107 2.77 16.56 11.77
C LEU A 107 3.23 17.96 12.15
N VAL A 108 2.72 18.99 11.47
CA VAL A 108 3.14 20.39 11.67
C VAL A 108 2.10 21.14 12.49
N ASP A 109 0.88 21.28 11.96
CA ASP A 109 -0.18 22.07 12.62
C ASP A 109 -0.74 21.34 13.86
N GLY A 110 -0.79 20.00 13.80
CA GLY A 110 -1.19 19.14 14.92
C GLY A 110 -0.09 18.89 15.96
N GLU A 111 1.11 19.48 15.78
CA GLU A 111 2.25 19.40 16.70
C GLU A 111 2.68 17.97 17.09
N VAL A 112 2.37 16.95 16.27
CA VAL A 112 2.86 15.57 16.49
C VAL A 112 4.39 15.54 16.46
N LEU A 113 5.02 16.39 15.65
CA LEU A 113 6.45 16.66 15.69
C LEU A 113 6.68 18.09 16.21
N THR A 114 7.65 18.24 17.12
CA THR A 114 8.06 19.56 17.63
C THR A 114 9.15 20.15 16.74
N ASP A 115 8.91 21.33 16.18
CA ASP A 115 9.82 22.04 15.26
C ASP A 115 10.44 21.14 14.16
N PRO A 116 9.61 20.42 13.37
CA PRO A 116 10.12 19.42 12.43
C PRO A 116 10.91 20.03 11.29
N THR A 117 11.97 19.35 10.86
CA THR A 117 12.59 19.63 9.57
C THR A 117 11.76 19.01 8.44
N ASN A 118 11.96 19.48 7.21
CA ASN A 118 11.33 18.87 6.02
C ASN A 118 11.64 17.37 5.89
N MET A 119 12.82 16.94 6.36
CA MET A 119 13.21 15.52 6.33
C MET A 119 12.42 14.69 7.33
N ASP A 120 12.14 15.24 8.53
CA ASP A 120 11.34 14.56 9.55
C ASP A 120 9.89 14.36 9.08
N VAL A 121 9.32 15.36 8.40
CA VAL A 121 7.99 15.28 7.79
C VAL A 121 7.94 14.20 6.71
N VAL A 122 8.93 14.18 5.81
CA VAL A 122 9.01 13.18 4.73
C VAL A 122 9.18 11.78 5.30
N GLU A 123 10.10 11.58 6.24
CA GLU A 123 10.35 10.28 6.85
C GLU A 123 9.09 9.76 7.56
N THR A 124 8.43 10.62 8.34
CA THR A 124 7.21 10.24 9.08
C THR A 124 6.05 9.96 8.13
N THR A 125 5.92 10.72 7.04
CA THR A 125 4.92 10.47 5.99
C THR A 125 5.14 9.12 5.32
N LEU A 126 6.39 8.73 5.06
CA LEU A 126 6.71 7.41 4.50
C LEU A 126 6.37 6.28 5.49
N LYS A 127 6.63 6.48 6.79
CA LYS A 127 6.23 5.53 7.84
C LYS A 127 4.71 5.39 7.94
N ALA A 128 3.97 6.50 7.96
CA ALA A 128 2.51 6.52 7.95
C ALA A 128 1.95 5.84 6.70
N THR A 129 2.56 6.09 5.54
CA THR A 129 2.23 5.42 4.27
C THR A 129 2.40 3.92 4.40
N ALA A 130 3.49 3.45 4.99
CA ALA A 130 3.73 2.03 5.19
C ALA A 130 2.69 1.37 6.12
N VAL A 131 2.29 2.06 7.19
CA VAL A 131 1.21 1.60 8.09
C VAL A 131 -0.12 1.52 7.33
N GLY A 132 -0.51 2.58 6.62
CA GLY A 132 -1.73 2.61 5.82
C GLY A 132 -1.76 1.55 4.70
N ALA A 133 -0.59 1.22 4.15
CA ALA A 133 -0.46 0.23 3.07
C ALA A 133 -0.88 -1.19 3.52
N ILE A 134 -0.86 -1.50 4.82
CA ILE A 134 -1.39 -2.78 5.35
C ILE A 134 -2.87 -2.94 5.00
N PHE A 135 -3.65 -1.86 5.07
CA PHE A 135 -5.08 -1.90 4.76
C PHE A 135 -5.31 -1.79 3.26
N SER A 136 -4.54 -0.94 2.59
CA SER A 136 -4.62 -0.74 1.14
C SER A 136 -4.34 -2.04 0.37
N VAL A 137 -3.33 -2.82 0.77
CA VAL A 137 -2.96 -4.06 0.08
C VAL A 137 -4.06 -5.12 0.14
N VAL A 138 -4.76 -5.23 1.28
CA VAL A 138 -5.88 -6.16 1.42
C VAL A 138 -7.04 -5.76 0.52
N GLY A 139 -7.37 -4.46 0.50
CA GLY A 139 -8.43 -3.93 -0.37
C GLY A 139 -8.10 -4.10 -1.85
N ALA A 140 -6.89 -3.73 -2.25
CA ALA A 140 -6.42 -3.82 -3.63
C ALA A 140 -6.36 -5.29 -4.11
N ALA A 141 -5.83 -6.21 -3.30
CA ALA A 141 -5.78 -7.63 -3.64
C ALA A 141 -7.17 -8.26 -3.72
N THR A 142 -8.08 -7.89 -2.81
CA THR A 142 -9.45 -8.40 -2.82
C THR A 142 -10.22 -7.91 -4.06
N ALA A 143 -10.05 -6.65 -4.44
CA ALA A 143 -10.64 -6.11 -5.65
C ALA A 143 -10.06 -6.76 -6.93
N ASP A 144 -8.75 -7.02 -6.98
CA ASP A 144 -8.07 -7.72 -8.08
C ASP A 144 -8.51 -9.19 -8.25
N SER A 145 -8.94 -9.82 -7.16
CA SER A 145 -9.38 -11.24 -7.18
C SER A 145 -10.87 -11.41 -7.44
N LEU A 146 -11.72 -10.45 -7.09
CA LEU A 146 -13.17 -10.58 -7.18
C LEU A 146 -13.80 -9.93 -8.42
N LEU A 147 -13.17 -8.92 -9.01
CA LEU A 147 -13.73 -8.11 -10.10
C LEU A 147 -13.12 -8.50 -11.45
#